data_AF-A0AAX6IIB2-F1
#
_entry.id   AF-A0AAX6IIB2-F1
#
_cell.length_a   1.000
_cell.length_b   1.000
_cell.length_c   1.000
_cell.angle_alpha   90.00
_cell.angle_beta   90.00
_cell.angle_gamma   90.00
#
_symmetry.space_group_name_H-M   'P 1'
#
loop_
_entity.id
_entity.type
_entity.pdbx_description
1 polymer ?
#
loop_
_entity_poly.entity_id
_entity_poly.type
_entity_poly.pdbx_seq_one_letter_code
_entity_poly.pdbx_strand_id
1 'polypeptide(L)'
;MIRRAIGELVYDHLIAQNIKSSQSGSKGADNESSEVHLGRMLQILGEFPDDPILSAYVIDDVWDDMNAMKDWKCIISMLLDENPMIELTDVDATNLVRLLHASARKAVGEKIVPATDNRKQNYTKAQKEAWEISRREITGAMMKSYPQLLQKYIADKAKVSSLVQIVRLLKLELYSLKRQEQNLKSVLELIADTFFKHGEKDTLRSCIAALIFCSAESQADLQDYAQNKLKDLENELTVKLKSAVKEVKVSGDEYALLINLKRLYELQLKKFASKDGLFEDMATLLRDYKDLDNEVVGFLLLNMYLHVAWCLQAIDGENPSEESVTALLHKRNTLFEQLEYFTDTLCEVKRREEVGVYLLVESVAYLLRLGACLKNRGIPLQSLKV
;
A
#
# COMPACT_ATOMS: atom_id res chain seq x y z
N MET A 1 11.38 -23.22 -19.14
CA MET A 1 12.72 -23.78 -19.40
C MET A 1 13.79 -22.89 -18.78
N ILE A 2 13.84 -21.59 -19.09
CA ILE A 2 14.78 -20.63 -18.46
C ILE A 2 14.56 -20.48 -16.93
N ARG A 3 13.31 -20.45 -16.45
CA ARG A 3 12.98 -20.39 -15.00
C ARG A 3 13.59 -21.53 -14.19
N ARG A 4 13.37 -22.77 -14.66
CA ARG A 4 13.91 -23.98 -14.03
C ARG A 4 15.44 -24.00 -14.08
N ALA A 5 16.02 -23.47 -15.16
CA ALA A 5 17.47 -23.35 -15.29
C ALA A 5 18.08 -22.29 -14.37
N ILE A 6 17.42 -21.14 -14.12
CA ILE A 6 17.88 -20.13 -13.15
C ILE A 6 17.71 -20.66 -11.71
N GLY A 7 16.56 -21.25 -11.39
CA GLY A 7 16.33 -21.92 -10.12
C GLY A 7 17.33 -23.05 -9.88
N GLU A 8 17.65 -23.88 -10.89
CA GLU A 8 18.70 -24.90 -10.82
C GLU A 8 20.10 -24.30 -10.71
N LEU A 9 20.42 -23.19 -11.39
CA LEU A 9 21.73 -22.53 -11.27
C LEU A 9 21.93 -21.88 -9.89
N VAL A 10 20.87 -21.28 -9.35
CA VAL A 10 20.84 -20.69 -8.00
C VAL A 10 20.85 -21.78 -6.94
N TYR A 11 20.12 -22.88 -7.15
CA TYR A 11 20.17 -24.08 -6.32
C TYR A 11 21.56 -24.72 -6.37
N ASP A 12 22.19 -24.83 -7.53
CA ASP A 12 23.57 -25.32 -7.67
C ASP A 12 24.58 -24.36 -7.01
N HIS A 13 24.35 -23.04 -7.02
CA HIS A 13 25.18 -22.11 -6.28
C HIS A 13 24.97 -22.19 -4.75
N LEU A 14 23.72 -22.34 -4.28
CA LEU A 14 23.35 -22.45 -2.87
C LEU A 14 23.69 -23.82 -2.26
N ILE A 15 23.52 -24.90 -3.03
CA ILE A 15 23.59 -26.29 -2.56
C ILE A 15 24.83 -27.01 -3.12
N ALA A 16 25.24 -26.82 -4.38
CA ALA A 16 26.42 -27.52 -4.90
C ALA A 16 27.74 -26.95 -4.38
N GLN A 17 27.80 -25.67 -3.94
CA GLN A 17 28.92 -25.18 -3.15
C GLN A 17 28.97 -25.82 -1.75
N ASN A 18 27.83 -26.20 -1.17
CA ASN A 18 27.78 -27.00 0.06
C ASN A 18 28.27 -28.43 -0.17
N ILE A 19 27.94 -29.07 -1.30
CA ILE A 19 28.36 -30.47 -1.56
C ILE A 19 29.84 -30.57 -1.95
N LYS A 20 30.37 -29.63 -2.75
CA LYS A 20 31.78 -29.68 -3.20
C LYS A 20 32.80 -29.21 -2.16
N SER A 21 32.44 -28.29 -1.27
CA SER A 21 33.31 -27.90 -0.14
C SER A 21 33.29 -28.93 1.00
N SER A 22 32.19 -29.69 1.15
CA SER A 22 32.04 -30.74 2.17
C SER A 22 32.70 -32.08 1.82
N GLN A 23 33.17 -32.28 0.58
CA GLN A 23 33.94 -33.49 0.23
C GLN A 23 35.42 -33.41 0.63
N SER A 24 35.88 -32.27 1.19
CA SER A 24 37.15 -32.19 1.91
C SER A 24 36.93 -31.97 3.40
N GLY A 25 36.23 -32.92 4.03
CA GLY A 25 36.38 -33.19 5.47
C GLY A 25 35.22 -32.74 6.36
N SER A 26 34.83 -33.69 7.22
CA SER A 26 34.01 -33.53 8.44
C SER A 26 32.49 -33.70 8.31
N LYS A 27 32.03 -34.82 8.88
CA LYS A 27 30.64 -35.09 9.29
C LYS A 27 30.10 -33.93 10.13
N GLY A 28 29.12 -33.18 9.61
CA GLY A 28 28.45 -32.11 10.36
C GLY A 28 27.47 -31.25 9.57
N ALA A 29 26.86 -31.76 8.49
CA ALA A 29 26.08 -30.95 7.54
C ALA A 29 24.68 -30.52 8.02
N ASP A 30 24.21 -30.98 9.19
CA ASP A 30 22.87 -30.66 9.72
C ASP A 30 22.85 -29.46 10.69
N ASN A 31 23.94 -28.69 10.82
CA ASN A 31 24.06 -27.71 11.90
C ASN A 31 24.61 -26.32 11.47
N GLU A 32 24.48 -25.94 10.19
CA GLU A 32 24.68 -24.54 9.79
C GLU A 32 23.47 -23.70 10.23
N SER A 33 23.70 -22.58 10.91
CA SER A 33 22.64 -21.73 11.44
C SER A 33 21.80 -21.10 10.32
N SER A 34 20.53 -20.80 10.58
CA SER A 34 19.66 -20.06 9.65
C SER A 34 20.33 -18.77 9.13
N GLU A 35 21.10 -18.11 9.99
CA GLU A 35 21.87 -16.91 9.68
C GLU A 35 22.90 -17.12 8.55
N VAL A 36 23.61 -18.25 8.52
CA VAL A 36 24.57 -18.57 7.44
C VAL A 36 23.85 -18.74 6.11
N HIS A 37 22.75 -19.50 6.09
CA HIS A 37 21.95 -19.70 4.89
C HIS A 37 21.32 -18.39 4.40
N LEU A 38 20.84 -17.54 5.31
CA LEU A 38 20.32 -16.22 4.99
C LEU A 38 21.42 -15.31 4.43
N GLY A 39 22.63 -15.33 4.99
CA GLY A 39 23.78 -14.59 4.46
C GLY A 39 24.12 -14.97 3.01
N ARG A 40 24.12 -16.27 2.68
CA ARG A 40 24.33 -16.74 1.30
C ARG A 40 23.19 -16.31 0.36
N MET A 41 21.95 -16.38 0.83
CA MET A 41 20.80 -15.89 0.07
C MET A 41 20.92 -14.38 -0.20
N LEU A 42 21.33 -13.58 0.79
CA LEU A 42 21.52 -12.15 0.62
C LEU A 42 22.60 -11.82 -0.41
N GLN A 43 23.69 -12.60 -0.48
CA GLN A 43 24.71 -12.44 -1.53
C GLN A 43 24.10 -12.62 -2.93
N ILE A 44 23.23 -13.61 -3.11
CA ILE A 44 22.54 -13.86 -4.38
C ILE A 44 21.56 -12.73 -4.69
N LEU A 45 20.73 -12.34 -3.72
CA LEU A 45 19.80 -11.21 -3.87
C LEU A 45 20.54 -9.88 -4.15
N GLY A 46 21.78 -9.76 -3.67
CA GLY A 46 22.68 -8.63 -3.90
C GLY A 46 23.16 -8.51 -5.35
N GLU A 47 23.05 -9.54 -6.18
CA GLU A 47 23.36 -9.46 -7.61
C GLU A 47 22.31 -8.68 -8.40
N PHE A 48 21.11 -8.49 -7.84
CA PHE A 48 19.99 -7.77 -8.48
C PHE A 48 19.25 -6.84 -7.50
N PRO A 49 19.95 -5.85 -6.92
CA PRO A 49 19.40 -5.00 -5.84
C PRO A 49 18.21 -4.14 -6.29
N ASP A 50 18.09 -3.84 -7.58
CA ASP A 50 17.04 -2.99 -8.14
C ASP A 50 15.88 -3.75 -8.78
N ASP A 51 15.88 -5.09 -8.73
CA ASP A 51 14.82 -5.93 -9.30
C ASP A 51 14.10 -6.78 -8.23
N PRO A 52 13.06 -6.21 -7.58
CA PRO A 52 12.23 -6.94 -6.62
C PRO A 52 11.51 -8.15 -7.24
N ILE A 53 11.28 -8.14 -8.56
CA ILE A 53 10.60 -9.24 -9.25
C ILE A 53 11.53 -10.44 -9.31
N LEU A 54 12.79 -10.24 -9.67
CA LEU A 54 13.80 -11.29 -9.68
C LEU A 54 14.04 -11.85 -8.26
N SER A 55 14.04 -11.00 -7.22
CA SER A 55 14.07 -11.47 -5.83
C SER A 55 12.90 -12.40 -5.50
N ALA A 56 11.68 -12.04 -5.92
CA ALA A 56 10.52 -12.87 -5.69
C ALA A 56 10.61 -14.22 -6.41
N TYR A 57 11.17 -14.25 -7.63
CA TYR A 57 11.41 -15.51 -8.36
C TYR A 57 12.42 -16.41 -7.66
N VAL A 58 13.55 -15.87 -7.21
CA VAL A 58 14.57 -16.65 -6.50
C VAL A 58 13.99 -17.26 -5.22
N ILE A 59 13.27 -16.45 -4.42
CA ILE A 59 12.60 -16.91 -3.20
C ILE A 59 11.54 -17.97 -3.52
N ASP A 60 10.81 -17.83 -4.63
CA ASP A 60 9.81 -18.80 -5.05
C ASP A 60 10.44 -20.15 -5.40
N ASP A 61 11.51 -20.14 -6.20
CA ASP A 61 12.17 -21.34 -6.71
C ASP A 61 12.82 -22.18 -5.59
N VAL A 62 13.37 -21.55 -4.54
CA VAL A 62 14.09 -22.26 -3.45
C VAL A 62 13.28 -22.46 -2.16
N TRP A 63 11.98 -22.14 -2.17
CA TRP A 63 11.11 -22.16 -0.99
C TRP A 63 11.04 -23.48 -0.24
N ASP A 64 10.96 -24.58 -0.99
CA ASP A 64 10.80 -25.92 -0.40
C ASP A 64 12.14 -26.44 0.15
N ASP A 65 13.26 -25.95 -0.39
CA ASP A 65 14.61 -26.43 -0.06
C ASP A 65 15.31 -25.63 1.04
N MET A 66 15.02 -24.33 1.18
CA MET A 66 15.71 -23.46 2.15
C MET A 66 14.80 -23.13 3.35
N ASN A 67 14.85 -23.98 4.39
CA ASN A 67 14.07 -23.79 5.62
C ASN A 67 14.41 -22.50 6.39
N ALA A 68 15.61 -21.95 6.22
CA ALA A 68 16.01 -20.68 6.84
C ALA A 68 15.11 -19.50 6.42
N MET A 69 14.44 -19.56 5.25
CA MET A 69 13.47 -18.53 4.84
C MET A 69 12.17 -18.57 5.66
N LYS A 70 11.92 -19.65 6.40
CA LYS A 70 10.78 -19.82 7.31
C LYS A 70 11.18 -19.48 8.76
N ASP A 71 12.47 -19.23 9.03
CA ASP A 71 12.96 -18.80 10.33
C ASP A 71 12.82 -17.28 10.49
N TRP A 72 11.57 -16.82 10.59
CA TRP A 72 11.26 -15.39 10.72
C TRP A 72 11.87 -14.76 11.97
N LYS A 73 12.11 -15.54 13.04
CA LYS A 73 12.77 -15.01 14.24
C LYS A 73 14.21 -14.64 13.94
N CYS A 74 14.96 -15.51 13.24
CA CYS A 74 16.31 -15.22 12.80
C CYS A 74 16.34 -14.01 11.85
N ILE A 75 15.45 -13.96 10.85
CA ILE A 75 15.36 -12.84 9.91
C ILE A 75 15.10 -11.51 10.63
N ILE A 76 14.16 -11.48 11.59
CA ILE A 76 13.84 -10.27 12.37
C ILE A 76 15.01 -9.87 13.27
N SER A 77 15.68 -10.84 13.92
CA SER A 77 16.84 -10.61 14.77
C SER A 77 17.99 -9.96 14.00
N MET A 78 18.28 -10.47 12.80
CA MET A 78 19.26 -9.88 11.87
C MET A 78 18.84 -8.46 11.47
N LEU A 79 17.57 -8.23 11.12
CA LEU A 79 17.06 -6.90 10.75
C LEU A 79 17.11 -5.89 11.90
N LEU A 80 17.12 -6.33 13.15
CA LEU A 80 17.21 -5.50 14.35
C LEU A 80 18.65 -5.30 14.85
N ASP A 81 19.65 -5.86 14.17
CA ASP A 81 21.05 -5.87 14.58
C ASP A 81 21.26 -6.39 16.01
N GLU A 82 20.47 -7.40 16.44
CA GLU A 82 20.61 -7.97 17.79
C GLU A 82 21.99 -8.64 17.99
N ASN A 83 22.67 -9.00 16.90
CA ASN A 83 24.06 -9.42 16.90
C ASN A 83 24.97 -8.26 16.43
N PRO A 84 25.66 -7.56 17.35
CA PRO A 84 26.50 -6.41 17.00
C PRO A 84 27.75 -6.77 16.19
N MET A 85 28.04 -8.06 16.00
CA MET A 85 29.17 -8.52 15.18
C MET A 85 28.82 -8.62 13.69
N ILE A 86 27.54 -8.53 13.34
CA ILE A 86 27.03 -8.65 11.97
C ILE A 86 26.19 -7.41 11.68
N GLU A 87 26.82 -6.40 11.08
CA GLU A 87 26.14 -5.20 10.61
C GLU A 87 25.69 -5.42 9.15
N LEU A 88 24.39 -5.29 8.90
CA LEU A 88 23.85 -5.38 7.55
C LEU A 88 24.17 -4.10 6.77
N THR A 89 24.62 -4.26 5.53
CA THR A 89 24.64 -3.13 4.60
C THR A 89 23.21 -2.67 4.30
N ASP A 90 23.02 -1.44 3.83
CA ASP A 90 21.69 -0.93 3.47
C ASP A 90 21.01 -1.79 2.37
N VAL A 91 21.81 -2.31 1.44
CA VAL A 91 21.37 -3.23 0.38
C VAL A 91 20.92 -4.56 0.98
N ASP A 92 21.72 -5.14 1.88
CA ASP A 92 21.37 -6.40 2.55
C ASP A 92 20.12 -6.24 3.42
N ALA A 93 20.00 -5.14 4.16
CA ALA A 93 18.80 -4.85 4.94
C ALA A 93 17.57 -4.72 4.02
N THR A 94 17.70 -4.08 2.85
CA THR A 94 16.61 -3.97 1.87
C THR A 94 16.20 -5.35 1.35
N ASN A 95 17.18 -6.18 0.97
CA ASN A 95 16.93 -7.54 0.47
C ASN A 95 16.36 -8.45 1.55
N LEU A 96 16.79 -8.30 2.81
CA LEU A 96 16.28 -9.07 3.93
C LEU A 96 14.84 -8.67 4.30
N VAL A 97 14.48 -7.38 4.21
CA VAL A 97 13.08 -6.92 4.34
C VAL A 97 12.21 -7.49 3.21
N ARG A 98 12.70 -7.49 1.97
CA ARG A 98 11.99 -8.11 0.84
C ARG A 98 11.80 -9.61 1.04
N LEU A 99 12.83 -10.31 1.53
CA LEU A 99 12.77 -11.73 1.86
C LEU A 99 11.78 -12.02 2.99
N LEU A 100 11.79 -11.23 4.07
CA LEU A 100 10.82 -11.35 5.16
C LEU A 100 9.38 -11.21 4.64
N HIS A 101 9.12 -10.19 3.83
CA HIS A 101 7.79 -9.94 3.28
C HIS A 101 7.36 -11.05 2.29
N ALA A 102 8.23 -11.44 1.35
CA ALA A 102 7.93 -12.48 0.36
C ALA A 102 7.75 -13.86 1.00
N SER A 103 8.61 -14.25 1.94
CA SER A 103 8.49 -15.52 2.68
C SER A 103 7.18 -15.56 3.47
N ALA A 104 6.80 -14.48 4.15
CA ALA A 104 5.54 -14.40 4.87
C ALA A 104 4.33 -14.54 3.93
N ARG A 105 4.34 -13.85 2.78
CA ARG A 105 3.28 -13.95 1.75
C ARG A 105 3.15 -15.38 1.24
N LYS A 106 4.27 -15.99 0.84
CA LYS A 106 4.30 -17.36 0.32
C LYS A 106 3.81 -18.38 1.35
N ALA A 107 4.21 -18.23 2.61
CA ALA A 107 3.84 -19.14 3.68
C ALA A 107 2.33 -19.14 4.00
N VAL A 108 1.64 -18.01 3.78
CA VAL A 108 0.18 -17.92 3.95
C VAL A 108 -0.60 -18.19 2.66
N GLY A 109 0.06 -18.69 1.62
CA GLY A 109 -0.55 -19.10 0.36
C GLY A 109 -0.76 -17.98 -0.66
N GLU A 110 -0.19 -16.79 -0.45
CA GLU A 110 -0.20 -15.74 -1.46
C GLU A 110 0.81 -16.02 -2.57
N LYS A 111 0.46 -15.63 -3.80
CA LYS A 111 1.40 -15.69 -4.93
C LYS A 111 2.39 -14.54 -4.85
N ILE A 112 3.69 -14.87 -4.88
CA ILE A 112 4.78 -13.89 -4.90
C ILE A 112 5.33 -13.63 -6.30
N VAL A 113 5.11 -14.55 -7.24
CA VAL A 113 5.46 -14.40 -8.66
C VAL A 113 4.21 -14.29 -9.54
N PRO A 114 4.26 -13.54 -10.66
CA PRO A 114 3.16 -13.50 -11.62
C PRO A 114 2.84 -14.90 -12.16
N ALA A 115 1.58 -15.33 -12.05
CA ALA A 115 1.17 -16.63 -12.55
C ALA A 115 1.19 -16.65 -14.08
N THR A 116 1.81 -17.69 -14.66
CA THR A 116 1.71 -17.96 -16.11
C THR A 116 0.36 -18.57 -16.51
N ASP A 117 -0.43 -19.05 -15.54
CA ASP A 117 -1.74 -19.63 -15.77
C ASP A 117 -2.78 -18.98 -14.83
N ASN A 118 -3.84 -18.42 -15.41
CA ASN A 118 -4.90 -17.69 -14.73
C ASN A 118 -6.02 -18.62 -14.21
N ARG A 119 -5.84 -19.95 -14.28
CA ARG A 119 -6.82 -20.90 -13.74
C ARG A 119 -6.96 -20.77 -12.22
N LYS A 120 -8.19 -20.84 -11.73
CA LYS A 120 -8.51 -20.94 -10.30
C LYS A 120 -7.91 -22.24 -9.76
N GLN A 121 -6.85 -22.11 -8.96
CA GLN A 121 -6.17 -23.24 -8.34
C GLN A 121 -6.96 -23.67 -7.10
N ASN A 122 -7.41 -24.92 -7.08
CA ASN A 122 -8.11 -25.48 -5.94
C ASN A 122 -7.09 -26.02 -4.94
N TYR A 123 -7.11 -25.52 -3.71
CA TYR A 123 -6.21 -25.95 -2.64
C TYR A 123 -6.86 -26.99 -1.74
N THR A 124 -6.08 -27.98 -1.34
CA THR A 124 -6.51 -29.05 -0.44
C THR A 124 -6.74 -28.53 0.97
N LYS A 125 -7.49 -29.28 1.78
CA LYS A 125 -7.69 -28.96 3.20
C LYS A 125 -6.36 -28.90 3.95
N ALA A 126 -5.45 -29.85 3.70
CA ALA A 126 -4.13 -29.90 4.30
C ALA A 126 -3.28 -28.66 3.95
N GLN A 127 -3.36 -28.15 2.71
CA GLN A 127 -2.67 -26.92 2.33
C GLN A 127 -3.18 -25.70 3.10
N LYS A 128 -4.51 -25.55 3.23
CA LYS A 128 -5.10 -24.45 3.99
C LYS A 128 -4.74 -24.53 5.48
N GLU A 129 -4.70 -25.73 6.05
CA GLU A 129 -4.26 -25.95 7.42
C GLU A 129 -2.78 -25.59 7.61
N ALA A 130 -1.91 -25.94 6.67
CA ALA A 130 -0.51 -25.55 6.68
C ALA A 130 -0.33 -24.03 6.65
N TRP A 131 -1.09 -23.32 5.80
CA TRP A 131 -1.04 -21.85 5.76
C TRP A 131 -1.50 -21.20 7.06
N GLU A 132 -2.53 -21.75 7.71
CA GLU A 132 -2.98 -21.26 9.02
C GLU A 132 -1.99 -21.58 10.15
N ILE A 133 -1.22 -22.66 10.04
CA ILE A 133 -0.09 -22.92 10.94
C ILE A 133 0.98 -21.84 10.73
N SER A 134 1.44 -21.63 9.50
CA SER A 134 2.45 -20.63 9.18
C SER A 134 2.01 -19.21 9.55
N ARG A 135 0.74 -18.85 9.34
CA ARG A 135 0.17 -17.57 9.77
C ARG A 135 0.37 -17.34 11.28
N ARG A 136 0.11 -18.37 12.10
CA ARG A 136 0.32 -18.30 13.56
C ARG A 136 1.80 -18.20 13.93
N GLU A 137 2.69 -18.87 13.19
CA GLU A 137 4.13 -18.82 13.40
C GLU A 137 4.71 -17.44 13.10
N ILE A 138 4.40 -16.85 11.93
CA ILE A 138 4.81 -15.49 11.56
C ILE A 138 4.29 -14.49 12.60
N THR A 139 3.01 -14.63 12.97
CA THR A 139 2.42 -13.76 14.00
C THR A 139 3.19 -13.87 15.31
N GLY A 140 3.55 -15.08 15.74
CA GLY A 140 4.36 -15.31 16.93
C GLY A 140 5.75 -14.67 16.87
N ALA A 141 6.41 -14.69 15.70
CA ALA A 141 7.72 -14.08 15.50
C ALA A 141 7.67 -12.54 15.50
N MET A 142 6.65 -11.96 14.85
CA MET A 142 6.49 -10.50 14.74
C MET A 142 6.01 -9.85 16.04
N MET A 143 5.19 -10.53 16.83
CA MET A 143 4.35 -9.94 17.88
C MET A 143 5.03 -8.93 18.83
N LYS A 144 6.29 -9.18 19.23
CA LYS A 144 7.06 -8.31 20.13
C LYS A 144 8.00 -7.36 19.40
N SER A 145 8.59 -7.83 18.31
CA SER A 145 9.64 -7.13 17.57
C SER A 145 9.10 -6.21 16.48
N TYR A 146 7.82 -6.34 16.09
CA TYR A 146 7.24 -5.58 14.99
C TYR A 146 7.23 -4.05 15.22
N PRO A 147 6.88 -3.52 16.41
CA PRO A 147 7.02 -2.09 16.67
C PRO A 147 8.45 -1.59 16.47
N GLN A 148 9.44 -2.32 16.99
CA GLN A 148 10.86 -1.97 16.88
C GLN A 148 11.33 -2.01 15.42
N LEU A 149 10.89 -3.02 14.67
CA LEU A 149 11.22 -3.18 13.26
C LEU A 149 10.66 -2.03 12.42
N LEU A 150 9.38 -1.67 12.63
CA LEU A 150 8.78 -0.50 11.98
C LEU A 150 9.51 0.78 12.37
N GLN A 151 9.79 0.99 13.65
CA GLN A 151 10.47 2.18 14.14
C GLN A 151 11.87 2.35 13.54
N LYS A 152 12.64 1.27 13.40
CA LYS A 152 13.98 1.29 12.79
C LYS A 152 13.95 1.73 11.33
N TYR A 153 12.94 1.29 10.56
CA TYR A 153 12.87 1.50 9.11
C TYR A 153 11.79 2.50 8.68
N ILE A 154 11.17 3.24 9.60
CA ILE A 154 10.03 4.14 9.31
C ILE A 154 10.39 5.27 8.35
N ALA A 155 11.65 5.71 8.28
CA ALA A 155 12.11 6.77 7.38
C ALA A 155 12.52 6.23 6.01
N ASP A 156 12.58 4.90 5.84
CA ASP A 156 13.14 4.27 4.66
C ASP A 156 12.06 3.95 3.62
N LYS A 157 12.02 4.75 2.55
CA LYS A 157 11.05 4.60 1.46
C LYS A 157 11.13 3.27 0.70
N ALA A 158 12.28 2.58 0.70
CA ALA A 158 12.46 1.31 0.01
C ALA A 158 11.98 0.11 0.84
N LYS A 159 12.00 0.25 2.17
CA LYS A 159 11.70 -0.84 3.12
C LYS A 159 10.31 -0.73 3.76
N VAL A 160 9.86 0.48 4.08
CA VAL A 160 8.70 0.71 4.96
C VAL A 160 7.39 0.13 4.40
N SER A 161 7.15 0.24 3.09
CA SER A 161 5.93 -0.31 2.48
C SER A 161 5.82 -1.83 2.64
N SER A 162 6.93 -2.55 2.48
CA SER A 162 6.95 -4.01 2.66
C SER A 162 6.70 -4.39 4.12
N LEU A 163 7.30 -3.65 5.06
CA LEU A 163 7.11 -3.89 6.49
C LEU A 163 5.66 -3.66 6.91
N VAL A 164 5.05 -2.53 6.52
CA VAL A 164 3.65 -2.20 6.84
C VAL A 164 2.69 -3.28 6.33
N GLN A 165 2.94 -3.83 5.14
CA GLN A 165 2.07 -4.86 4.56
C GLN A 165 2.05 -6.18 5.34
N ILE A 166 3.09 -6.48 6.12
CA ILE A 166 3.17 -7.74 6.90
C ILE A 166 1.99 -7.88 7.86
N VAL A 167 1.44 -6.78 8.39
CA VAL A 167 0.30 -6.86 9.34
C VAL A 167 -0.90 -7.60 8.76
N ARG A 168 -1.11 -7.51 7.43
CA ARG A 168 -2.21 -8.17 6.70
C ARG A 168 -2.01 -9.68 6.54
N LEU A 169 -0.80 -10.15 6.83
CA LEU A 169 -0.42 -11.55 6.82
C LEU A 169 -0.53 -12.17 8.22
N LEU A 170 -0.84 -11.38 9.26
CA LEU A 170 -0.88 -11.85 10.64
C LEU A 170 -2.27 -12.31 11.06
N LYS A 171 -2.32 -13.09 12.14
CA LYS A 171 -3.55 -13.52 12.82
C LYS A 171 -3.80 -12.63 14.03
N LEU A 172 -4.51 -11.51 13.83
CA LEU A 172 -4.62 -10.43 14.82
C LEU A 172 -5.27 -10.86 16.15
N GLU A 173 -6.18 -11.84 16.13
CA GLU A 173 -6.76 -12.43 17.35
C GLU A 173 -5.70 -12.94 18.36
N LEU A 174 -4.51 -13.33 17.88
CA LEU A 174 -3.44 -13.78 18.76
C LEU A 174 -2.87 -12.67 19.64
N TYR A 175 -3.00 -11.40 19.24
CA TYR A 175 -2.53 -10.27 20.06
C TYR A 175 -3.32 -10.17 21.36
N SER A 176 -4.64 -10.31 21.32
CA SER A 176 -5.48 -10.37 22.54
C SER A 176 -5.21 -11.64 23.34
N LEU A 177 -5.17 -12.81 22.66
CA LEU A 177 -4.97 -14.09 23.34
C LEU A 177 -3.63 -14.18 24.09
N LYS A 178 -2.60 -13.50 23.59
CA LYS A 178 -1.25 -13.49 24.18
C LYS A 178 -0.94 -12.23 25.00
N ARG A 179 -1.94 -11.36 25.25
CA ARG A 179 -1.78 -10.10 26.00
C ARG A 179 -0.72 -9.18 25.41
N GLN A 180 -0.74 -9.00 24.10
CA GLN A 180 0.20 -8.17 23.34
C GLN A 180 -0.51 -6.97 22.69
N GLU A 181 -1.66 -6.57 23.23
CA GLU A 181 -2.49 -5.47 22.72
C GLU A 181 -1.69 -4.18 22.56
N GLN A 182 -0.78 -3.88 23.50
CA GLN A 182 0.09 -2.70 23.41
C GLN A 182 0.96 -2.74 22.15
N ASN A 183 1.58 -3.88 21.82
CA ASN A 183 2.40 -3.97 20.62
C ASN A 183 1.60 -3.70 19.35
N LEU A 184 0.35 -4.19 19.25
CA LEU A 184 -0.48 -3.87 18.08
C LEU A 184 -0.89 -2.39 18.06
N LYS A 185 -1.22 -1.79 19.22
CA LYS A 185 -1.51 -0.35 19.31
C LYS A 185 -0.31 0.50 18.85
N SER A 186 0.89 0.15 19.29
CA SER A 186 2.15 0.78 18.85
C SER A 186 2.37 0.62 17.34
N VAL A 187 2.09 -0.56 16.77
CA VAL A 187 2.15 -0.78 15.31
C VAL A 187 1.16 0.13 14.57
N LEU A 188 -0.07 0.26 15.06
CA LEU A 188 -1.10 1.12 14.44
C LEU A 188 -0.72 2.60 14.48
N GLU A 189 -0.10 3.06 15.58
CA GLU A 189 0.46 4.40 15.70
C GLU A 189 1.58 4.62 14.68
N LEU A 190 2.55 3.70 14.59
CA LEU A 190 3.65 3.79 13.62
C LEU A 190 3.15 3.77 12.16
N ILE A 191 2.12 2.99 11.84
CA ILE A 191 1.52 2.96 10.50
C ILE A 191 0.83 4.28 10.16
N ALA A 192 0.11 4.88 11.12
CA ALA A 192 -0.52 6.19 10.93
C ALA A 192 0.54 7.29 10.75
N ASP A 193 1.60 7.28 11.56
CA ASP A 193 2.75 8.16 11.42
C ASP A 193 3.42 8.03 10.05
N THR A 194 3.60 6.79 9.58
CA THR A 194 4.20 6.48 8.28
C THR A 194 3.42 7.15 7.15
N PHE A 195 2.08 7.12 7.21
CA PHE A 195 1.23 7.76 6.21
C PHE A 195 1.51 9.27 6.07
N PHE A 196 1.77 9.96 7.18
CA PHE A 196 2.05 11.40 7.18
C PHE A 196 3.54 11.76 7.00
N LYS A 197 4.46 10.80 7.11
CA LYS A 197 5.90 10.97 6.84
C LYS A 197 6.27 10.69 5.39
N HIS A 198 5.45 9.91 4.68
CA HIS A 198 5.72 9.49 3.30
C HIS A 198 4.80 10.15 2.26
N GLY A 199 5.25 10.08 1.00
CA GLY A 199 4.51 10.54 -0.18
C GLY A 199 4.43 9.50 -1.30
N GLU A 200 5.14 8.37 -1.16
CA GLU A 200 5.15 7.31 -2.14
C GLU A 200 3.81 6.56 -2.17
N LYS A 201 3.24 6.43 -3.36
CA LYS A 201 1.96 5.76 -3.63
C LYS A 201 1.82 4.41 -2.94
N ASP A 202 2.82 3.54 -3.06
CA ASP A 202 2.76 2.18 -2.50
C ASP A 202 2.80 2.19 -0.97
N THR A 203 3.56 3.10 -0.36
CA THR A 203 3.57 3.31 1.10
C THR A 203 2.22 3.81 1.60
N LEU A 204 1.65 4.84 0.97
CA LEU A 204 0.34 5.38 1.33
C LEU A 204 -0.75 4.30 1.26
N ARG A 205 -0.79 3.55 0.14
CA ARG A 205 -1.73 2.42 -0.05
C ARG A 205 -1.55 1.33 0.99
N SER A 206 -0.30 1.01 1.33
CA SER A 206 0.03 0.00 2.34
C SER A 206 -0.50 0.42 3.71
N CYS A 207 -0.30 1.67 4.12
CA CYS A 207 -0.81 2.20 5.39
C CYS A 207 -2.33 2.15 5.47
N ILE A 208 -3.03 2.62 4.43
CA ILE A 208 -4.51 2.61 4.40
C ILE A 208 -5.04 1.17 4.45
N ALA A 209 -4.48 0.28 3.63
CA ALA A 209 -4.90 -1.13 3.59
C ALA A 209 -4.63 -1.84 4.92
N ALA A 210 -3.50 -1.53 5.57
CA ALA A 210 -3.15 -2.06 6.88
C ALA A 210 -4.13 -1.60 7.97
N LEU A 211 -4.44 -0.30 8.04
CA LEU A 211 -5.39 0.23 9.03
C LEU A 211 -6.79 -0.33 8.82
N ILE A 212 -7.29 -0.38 7.57
CA ILE A 212 -8.59 -0.98 7.24
C ILE A 212 -8.64 -2.46 7.65
N PHE A 213 -7.59 -3.22 7.33
CA PHE A 213 -7.49 -4.62 7.73
C PHE A 213 -7.53 -4.77 9.25
N CYS A 214 -6.76 -3.98 9.98
CA CYS A 214 -6.77 -4.02 11.44
C CYS A 214 -8.12 -3.61 12.04
N SER A 215 -8.83 -2.65 11.45
CA SER A 215 -10.19 -2.27 11.85
C SER A 215 -11.23 -3.38 11.64
N ALA A 216 -10.99 -4.27 10.68
CA ALA A 216 -11.91 -5.37 10.34
C ALA A 216 -11.57 -6.66 11.11
N GLU A 217 -10.29 -7.00 11.23
CA GLU A 217 -9.83 -8.32 11.67
C GLU A 217 -9.37 -8.37 13.14
N SER A 218 -9.23 -7.23 13.80
CA SER A 218 -8.97 -7.18 15.25
C SER A 218 -10.23 -7.54 16.05
N GLN A 219 -10.06 -7.85 17.34
CA GLN A 219 -11.15 -8.25 18.23
C GLN A 219 -11.34 -7.24 19.38
N ALA A 220 -12.60 -6.99 19.76
CA ALA A 220 -12.99 -6.17 20.91
C ALA A 220 -12.23 -4.82 20.97
N ASP A 221 -11.60 -4.49 22.11
CA ASP A 221 -10.90 -3.21 22.34
C ASP A 221 -9.83 -2.88 21.27
N LEU A 222 -9.21 -3.88 20.65
CA LEU A 222 -8.25 -3.64 19.57
C LEU A 222 -8.95 -3.22 18.28
N GLN A 223 -10.15 -3.74 18.02
CA GLN A 223 -10.98 -3.33 16.89
C GLN A 223 -11.40 -1.88 17.04
N ASP A 224 -11.92 -1.50 18.21
CA ASP A 224 -12.32 -0.12 18.51
C ASP A 224 -11.13 0.84 18.40
N TYR A 225 -9.96 0.44 18.95
CA TYR A 225 -8.75 1.24 18.84
C TYR A 225 -8.32 1.42 17.36
N ALA A 226 -8.32 0.35 16.55
CA ALA A 226 -7.95 0.44 15.14
C ALA A 226 -8.93 1.30 14.33
N GLN A 227 -10.23 1.19 14.58
CA GLN A 227 -11.26 2.03 13.95
C GLN A 227 -11.10 3.50 14.32
N ASN A 228 -10.87 3.80 15.61
CA ASN A 228 -10.60 5.15 16.07
C ASN A 228 -9.32 5.70 15.45
N LYS A 229 -8.24 4.91 15.38
CA LYS A 229 -6.98 5.34 14.75
C LYS A 229 -7.15 5.68 13.27
N LEU A 230 -7.93 4.88 12.53
CA LEU A 230 -8.25 5.18 11.13
C LEU A 230 -9.06 6.47 11.01
N LYS A 231 -10.05 6.69 11.87
CA LYS A 231 -10.85 7.92 11.91
C LYS A 231 -10.00 9.15 12.29
N ASP A 232 -9.08 9.01 13.22
CA ASP A 232 -8.15 10.07 13.62
C ASP A 232 -7.26 10.49 12.45
N LEU A 233 -6.76 9.51 11.67
CA LEU A 233 -6.01 9.77 10.45
C LEU A 233 -6.85 10.53 9.41
N GLU A 234 -8.11 10.14 9.19
CA GLU A 234 -9.04 10.83 8.30
C GLU A 234 -9.27 12.29 8.73
N ASN A 235 -9.46 12.52 10.04
CA ASN A 235 -9.64 13.84 10.62
C ASN A 235 -8.38 14.71 10.50
N GLU A 236 -7.22 14.14 10.85
CA GLU A 236 -5.94 14.85 10.76
C GLU A 236 -5.63 15.25 9.31
N LEU A 237 -5.87 14.36 8.34
CA LEU A 237 -5.70 14.68 6.92
C LEU A 237 -6.65 15.81 6.49
N THR A 238 -7.90 15.79 6.94
CA THR A 238 -8.89 16.85 6.68
C THR A 238 -8.42 18.20 7.25
N VAL A 239 -7.89 18.22 8.48
CA VAL A 239 -7.34 19.43 9.09
C VAL A 239 -6.14 19.96 8.31
N LYS A 240 -5.19 19.09 7.92
CA LYS A 240 -4.01 19.49 7.13
C LYS A 240 -4.41 20.04 5.76
N LEU A 241 -5.38 19.42 5.07
CA LEU A 241 -5.92 19.93 3.80
C LEU A 241 -6.54 21.31 3.95
N LYS A 242 -7.41 21.51 4.95
CA LYS A 242 -8.04 22.82 5.19
C LYS A 242 -7.02 23.89 5.55
N SER A 243 -5.97 23.54 6.29
CA SER A 243 -4.86 24.45 6.57
C SER A 243 -4.11 24.81 5.28
N ALA A 244 -3.78 23.83 4.45
CA ALA A 244 -3.07 24.06 3.18
C ALA A 244 -3.91 24.89 2.19
N VAL A 245 -5.23 24.66 2.10
CA VAL A 245 -6.14 25.49 1.29
C VAL A 245 -6.12 26.95 1.76
N LYS A 246 -6.05 27.20 3.08
CA LYS A 246 -5.92 28.58 3.60
C LYS A 246 -4.57 29.19 3.25
N GLU A 247 -3.50 28.41 3.31
CA GLU A 247 -2.15 28.86 2.99
C GLU A 247 -2.02 29.29 1.54
N VAL A 248 -2.55 28.51 0.58
CA VAL A 248 -2.61 28.91 -0.84
C VAL A 248 -3.29 30.26 -1.01
N LYS A 249 -4.38 30.53 -0.26
CA LYS A 249 -5.11 31.82 -0.34
C LYS A 249 -4.31 33.01 0.23
N VAL A 250 -3.35 32.75 1.11
CA VAL A 250 -2.58 33.80 1.81
C VAL A 250 -1.23 34.05 1.14
N SER A 251 -0.50 32.99 0.81
CA SER A 251 0.88 33.06 0.31
C SER A 251 1.06 32.52 -1.10
N GLY A 252 0.07 31.82 -1.66
CA GLY A 252 0.23 31.08 -2.92
C GLY A 252 1.09 29.81 -2.77
N ASP A 253 1.44 29.37 -1.55
CA ASP A 253 2.21 28.14 -1.36
C ASP A 253 1.30 26.90 -1.49
N GLU A 254 1.53 26.14 -2.57
CA GLU A 254 0.76 24.96 -2.94
C GLU A 254 1.41 23.64 -2.49
N TYR A 255 2.64 23.67 -1.94
CA TYR A 255 3.41 22.45 -1.66
C TYR A 255 2.70 21.55 -0.63
N ALA A 256 2.25 22.14 0.48
CA ALA A 256 1.50 21.43 1.51
C ALA A 256 0.16 20.92 0.97
N LEU A 257 -0.48 21.65 0.06
CA LEU A 257 -1.74 21.25 -0.55
C LEU A 257 -1.53 20.01 -1.41
N LEU A 258 -0.56 20.05 -2.32
CA LEU A 258 -0.24 18.94 -3.24
C LEU A 258 0.02 17.62 -2.49
N ILE A 259 0.86 17.66 -1.45
CA ILE A 259 1.18 16.49 -0.64
C ILE A 259 -0.08 15.87 -0.02
N ASN A 260 -0.94 16.71 0.57
CA ASN A 260 -2.13 16.21 1.25
C ASN A 260 -3.24 15.79 0.26
N LEU A 261 -3.29 16.37 -0.95
CA LEU A 261 -4.18 15.92 -2.01
C LEU A 261 -3.79 14.54 -2.55
N LYS A 262 -2.49 14.25 -2.69
CA LYS A 262 -1.98 12.91 -3.04
C LYS A 262 -2.39 11.87 -2.00
N ARG A 263 -2.28 12.22 -0.71
CA ARG A 263 -2.73 11.39 0.41
C ARG A 263 -4.24 11.16 0.40
N LEU A 264 -5.03 12.21 0.17
CA LEU A 264 -6.48 12.10 0.06
C LEU A 264 -6.89 11.19 -1.09
N TYR A 265 -6.22 11.31 -2.24
CA TYR A 265 -6.52 10.51 -3.42
C TYR A 265 -6.35 9.03 -3.13
N GLU A 266 -5.21 8.63 -2.55
CA GLU A 266 -4.96 7.23 -2.21
C GLU A 266 -5.92 6.69 -1.14
N LEU A 267 -6.35 7.53 -0.19
CA LEU A 267 -7.39 7.19 0.79
C LEU A 267 -8.76 6.99 0.11
N GLN A 268 -9.16 7.93 -0.74
CA GLN A 268 -10.44 7.91 -1.44
C GLN A 268 -10.57 6.75 -2.43
N LEU A 269 -9.46 6.21 -2.95
CA LEU A 269 -9.48 4.97 -3.75
C LEU A 269 -9.91 3.72 -2.96
N LYS A 270 -9.89 3.77 -1.63
CA LYS A 270 -10.23 2.63 -0.76
C LYS A 270 -11.49 2.86 0.07
N LYS A 271 -11.73 4.10 0.48
CA LYS A 271 -12.83 4.44 1.37
C LYS A 271 -13.27 5.88 1.15
N PHE A 272 -14.56 6.16 1.31
CA PHE A 272 -15.06 7.52 1.30
C PHE A 272 -14.42 8.37 2.41
N ALA A 273 -13.76 9.45 2.02
CA ALA A 273 -13.14 10.41 2.94
C ALA A 273 -13.93 11.72 2.98
N SER A 274 -14.39 12.06 4.20
CA SER A 274 -14.95 13.35 4.63
C SER A 274 -16.35 13.78 4.12
N LYS A 275 -17.11 14.40 5.02
CA LYS A 275 -18.34 15.18 4.76
C LYS A 275 -18.16 16.67 5.07
N ASP A 276 -16.94 17.12 5.38
CA ASP A 276 -16.69 18.42 6.01
C ASP A 276 -16.53 19.58 5.01
N GLY A 277 -17.24 19.55 3.88
CA GLY A 277 -17.17 20.61 2.86
C GLY A 277 -15.86 20.69 2.08
N LEU A 278 -14.99 19.67 2.15
CA LEU A 278 -13.75 19.62 1.37
C LEU A 278 -14.00 19.72 -0.14
N PHE A 279 -15.13 19.19 -0.63
CA PHE A 279 -15.48 19.29 -2.05
C PHE A 279 -15.67 20.76 -2.46
N GLU A 280 -16.36 21.55 -1.64
CA GLU A 280 -16.66 22.96 -1.84
C GLU A 280 -15.41 23.83 -1.67
N ASP A 281 -14.52 23.45 -0.74
CA ASP A 281 -13.19 24.06 -0.62
C ASP A 281 -12.36 23.86 -1.90
N MET A 282 -12.33 22.64 -2.45
CA MET A 282 -11.63 22.32 -3.70
C MET A 282 -12.24 23.05 -4.91
N ALA A 283 -13.57 23.04 -5.03
CA ALA A 283 -14.28 23.74 -6.11
C ALA A 283 -14.04 25.26 -6.06
N THR A 284 -14.02 25.84 -4.87
CA THR A 284 -13.71 27.25 -4.64
C THR A 284 -12.29 27.58 -5.05
N LEU A 285 -11.33 26.72 -4.71
CA LEU A 285 -9.93 26.92 -5.08
C LEU A 285 -9.75 26.92 -6.60
N LEU A 286 -10.31 25.93 -7.31
CA LEU A 286 -10.24 25.85 -8.78
C LEU A 286 -10.93 27.03 -9.49
N ARG A 287 -11.99 27.58 -8.89
CA ARG A 287 -12.69 28.75 -9.44
C ARG A 287 -11.89 30.03 -9.26
N ASP A 288 -11.35 30.25 -8.06
CA ASP A 288 -10.79 31.54 -7.65
C ASP A 288 -9.29 31.67 -8.01
N TYR A 289 -8.57 30.54 -8.17
CA TYR A 289 -7.13 30.51 -8.46
C TYR A 289 -6.87 29.75 -9.76
N LYS A 290 -6.54 30.47 -10.82
CA LYS A 290 -6.35 29.91 -12.18
C LYS A 290 -4.90 29.55 -12.51
N ASP A 291 -3.95 30.09 -11.76
CA ASP A 291 -2.52 29.89 -11.97
C ASP A 291 -1.92 28.78 -11.09
N LEU A 292 -2.77 27.88 -10.57
CA LEU A 292 -2.32 26.72 -9.77
C LEU A 292 -1.47 25.77 -10.61
N ASP A 293 -0.53 25.09 -9.99
CA ASP A 293 0.27 24.06 -10.66
C ASP A 293 -0.62 22.95 -11.24
N ASN A 294 -0.28 22.47 -12.44
CA ASN A 294 -1.07 21.48 -13.16
C ASN A 294 -1.24 20.16 -12.37
N GLU A 295 -0.24 19.78 -11.56
CA GLU A 295 -0.32 18.61 -10.70
C GLU A 295 -1.36 18.83 -9.58
N VAL A 296 -1.38 20.03 -8.98
CA VAL A 296 -2.36 20.43 -7.96
C VAL A 296 -3.77 20.39 -8.55
N VAL A 297 -3.98 21.00 -9.71
CA VAL A 297 -5.26 20.97 -10.43
C VAL A 297 -5.70 19.53 -10.72
N GLY A 298 -4.77 18.69 -11.21
CA GLY A 298 -5.03 17.28 -11.49
C GLY A 298 -5.55 16.53 -10.26
N PHE A 299 -4.87 16.68 -9.11
CA PHE A 299 -5.32 16.02 -7.88
C PHE A 299 -6.59 16.63 -7.27
N LEU A 300 -6.84 17.93 -7.41
CA LEU A 300 -8.12 18.54 -7.02
C LEU A 300 -9.28 17.89 -7.78
N LEU A 301 -9.18 17.81 -9.11
CA LEU A 301 -10.20 17.20 -9.96
C LEU A 301 -10.39 15.71 -9.68
N LEU A 302 -9.30 14.96 -9.48
CA LEU A 302 -9.37 13.54 -9.14
C LEU A 302 -10.09 13.29 -7.80
N ASN A 303 -9.77 14.07 -6.76
CA ASN A 303 -10.42 13.96 -5.46
C ASN A 303 -11.89 14.40 -5.50
N MET A 304 -12.21 15.48 -6.24
CA MET A 304 -13.60 15.90 -6.47
C MET A 304 -14.41 14.81 -7.19
N TYR A 305 -13.83 14.15 -8.20
CA TYR A 305 -14.47 13.03 -8.87
C TYR A 305 -14.73 11.85 -7.93
N LEU A 306 -13.72 11.42 -7.15
CA LEU A 306 -13.90 10.33 -6.21
C LEU A 306 -14.97 10.66 -5.17
N HIS A 307 -15.05 11.91 -4.71
CA HIS A 307 -16.13 12.37 -3.85
C HIS A 307 -17.51 12.19 -4.49
N VAL A 308 -17.69 12.65 -5.74
CA VAL A 308 -18.95 12.46 -6.49
C VAL A 308 -19.28 10.98 -6.68
N ALA A 309 -18.28 10.14 -7.00
CA ALA A 309 -18.47 8.70 -7.18
C ALA A 309 -18.93 8.01 -5.89
N TRP A 310 -18.34 8.38 -4.75
CA TRP A 310 -18.77 7.88 -3.43
C TRP A 310 -20.16 8.38 -3.05
N CYS A 311 -20.49 9.65 -3.33
CA CYS A 311 -21.84 10.17 -3.13
C CYS A 311 -22.87 9.37 -3.95
N LEU A 312 -22.57 9.04 -5.21
CA LEU A 312 -23.44 8.18 -6.02
C LEU A 312 -23.58 6.79 -5.42
N GLN A 313 -22.48 6.17 -4.98
CA GLN A 313 -22.51 4.84 -4.37
C GLN A 313 -23.32 4.81 -3.06
N ALA A 314 -23.39 5.93 -2.33
CA ALA A 314 -24.14 6.05 -1.08
C ALA A 314 -25.65 6.27 -1.29
N ILE A 315 -26.11 6.56 -2.51
CA ILE A 315 -27.54 6.71 -2.80
C ILE A 315 -28.19 5.32 -2.80
N ASP A 316 -29.31 5.19 -2.09
CA ASP A 316 -30.18 4.03 -2.16
C ASP A 316 -30.79 3.93 -3.57
N GLY A 317 -30.49 2.85 -4.28
CA GLY A 317 -30.98 2.62 -5.64
C GLY A 317 -32.47 2.27 -5.70
N GLU A 318 -33.06 1.79 -4.62
CA GLU A 318 -34.49 1.44 -4.54
C GLU A 318 -35.32 2.64 -4.10
N ASN A 319 -34.85 3.37 -3.08
CA ASN A 319 -35.57 4.52 -2.51
C ASN A 319 -34.64 5.73 -2.30
N PRO A 320 -34.22 6.41 -3.39
CA PRO A 320 -33.33 7.55 -3.29
C PRO A 320 -34.05 8.76 -2.65
N SER A 321 -33.41 9.39 -1.66
CA SER A 321 -33.93 10.65 -1.11
C SER A 321 -33.66 11.81 -2.07
N GLU A 322 -34.68 12.65 -2.29
CA GLU A 322 -34.61 13.81 -3.19
C GLU A 322 -33.47 14.76 -2.81
N GLU A 323 -33.24 14.96 -1.52
CA GLU A 323 -32.14 15.78 -0.99
C GLU A 323 -30.76 15.23 -1.40
N SER A 324 -30.55 13.92 -1.27
CA SER A 324 -29.27 13.28 -1.60
C SER A 324 -29.01 13.30 -3.11
N VAL A 325 -30.05 13.08 -3.91
CA VAL A 325 -29.96 13.18 -5.38
C VAL A 325 -29.65 14.62 -5.80
N THR A 326 -30.35 15.61 -5.23
CA THR A 326 -30.13 17.02 -5.54
C THR A 326 -28.71 17.47 -5.16
N ALA A 327 -28.23 17.07 -3.98
CA ALA A 327 -26.87 17.34 -3.55
C ALA A 327 -25.82 16.68 -4.46
N LEU A 328 -26.06 15.45 -4.92
CA LEU A 328 -25.19 14.77 -5.88
C LEU A 328 -25.17 15.51 -7.23
N LEU A 329 -26.35 15.87 -7.77
CA LEU A 329 -26.46 16.58 -9.04
C LEU A 329 -25.74 17.93 -9.00
N HIS A 330 -25.86 18.66 -7.89
CA HIS A 330 -25.12 19.89 -7.68
C HIS A 330 -23.60 19.66 -7.75
N LYS A 331 -23.06 18.74 -6.93
CA LYS A 331 -21.62 18.43 -6.95
C LYS A 331 -21.14 17.94 -8.32
N ARG A 332 -21.92 17.10 -8.97
CA ARG A 332 -21.64 16.60 -10.32
C ARG A 332 -21.53 17.75 -11.32
N ASN A 333 -22.49 18.67 -11.33
CA ASN A 333 -22.50 19.82 -12.24
C ASN A 333 -21.30 20.73 -11.98
N THR A 334 -21.02 21.04 -10.72
CA THR A 334 -19.83 21.82 -10.33
C THR A 334 -18.54 21.17 -10.83
N LEU A 335 -18.39 19.85 -10.72
CA LEU A 335 -17.23 19.14 -11.26
C LEU A 335 -17.16 19.25 -12.80
N PHE A 336 -18.27 19.08 -13.51
CA PHE A 336 -18.29 19.20 -14.97
C PHE A 336 -17.94 20.61 -15.45
N GLU A 337 -18.44 21.65 -14.79
CA GLU A 337 -18.07 23.03 -15.09
C GLU A 337 -16.55 23.26 -14.97
N GLN A 338 -15.91 22.71 -13.93
CA GLN A 338 -14.45 22.78 -13.81
C GLN A 338 -13.74 21.97 -14.90
N LEU A 339 -14.22 20.75 -15.20
CA LEU A 339 -13.63 19.92 -16.25
C LEU A 339 -13.72 20.56 -17.63
N GLU A 340 -14.85 21.19 -17.98
CA GLU A 340 -15.04 21.92 -19.23
C GLU A 340 -14.05 23.09 -19.33
N TYR A 341 -13.96 23.92 -18.28
CA TYR A 341 -13.01 25.04 -18.22
C TYR A 341 -11.56 24.60 -18.48
N PHE A 342 -11.08 23.57 -17.77
CA PHE A 342 -9.71 23.08 -17.96
C PHE A 342 -9.53 22.36 -19.29
N THR A 343 -10.57 21.71 -19.84
CA THR A 343 -10.50 21.12 -21.19
C THR A 343 -10.26 22.19 -22.25
N ASP A 344 -11.01 23.30 -22.18
CA ASP A 344 -10.88 24.41 -23.13
C ASP A 344 -9.51 25.07 -23.00
N THR A 345 -9.05 25.31 -21.77
CA THR A 345 -7.75 25.92 -21.48
C THR A 345 -6.60 25.05 -22.01
N LEU A 346 -6.66 23.72 -21.81
CA LEU A 346 -5.64 22.80 -22.29
C LEU A 346 -5.62 22.63 -23.81
N CYS A 347 -6.78 22.74 -24.46
CA CYS A 347 -6.86 22.79 -25.93
C CYS A 347 -6.16 24.04 -26.49
N GLU A 348 -6.12 25.14 -25.74
CA GLU A 348 -5.35 26.34 -26.11
C GLU A 348 -3.85 26.20 -25.85
N VAL A 349 -3.44 25.58 -24.73
CA VAL A 349 -2.03 25.36 -24.39
C VAL A 349 -1.36 24.31 -25.27
N LYS A 350 -2.08 23.26 -25.70
CA LYS A 350 -1.55 22.26 -26.65
C LYS A 350 -1.17 22.87 -28.01
N ARG A 351 -1.77 24.01 -28.38
CA ARG A 351 -1.33 24.79 -29.56
C ARG A 351 0.02 25.50 -29.36
N ARG A 352 0.53 25.56 -28.13
CA ARG A 352 1.78 26.25 -27.73
C ARG A 352 2.94 25.32 -27.30
N GLU A 353 2.76 23.99 -27.39
CA GLU A 353 3.80 22.96 -27.12
C GLU A 353 4.49 23.02 -25.72
N GLU A 354 3.74 23.27 -24.64
CA GLU A 354 4.30 23.30 -23.29
C GLU A 354 4.33 21.91 -22.61
N VAL A 355 5.52 21.53 -22.10
CA VAL A 355 5.81 20.23 -21.46
C VAL A 355 5.45 20.30 -19.96
N GLY A 356 4.19 20.07 -19.63
CA GLY A 356 3.70 20.01 -18.23
C GLY A 356 2.26 19.55 -18.06
N VAL A 357 1.62 19.13 -19.15
CA VAL A 357 0.15 19.04 -19.30
C VAL A 357 -0.37 17.59 -19.25
N TYR A 358 0.51 16.59 -19.23
CA TYR A 358 0.15 15.18 -19.40
C TYR A 358 -0.76 14.64 -18.30
N LEU A 359 -0.42 14.86 -17.02
CA LEU A 359 -1.22 14.34 -15.90
C LEU A 359 -2.62 14.97 -15.86
N LEU A 360 -2.72 16.28 -16.14
CA LEU A 360 -3.99 16.99 -16.17
C LEU A 360 -4.85 16.53 -17.36
N VAL A 361 -4.27 16.36 -18.54
CA VAL A 361 -4.98 15.82 -19.72
C VAL A 361 -5.42 14.38 -19.50
N GLU A 362 -4.58 13.52 -18.94
CA GLU A 362 -4.95 12.14 -18.62
C GLU A 362 -6.06 12.08 -17.57
N SER A 363 -5.96 12.91 -16.53
CA SER A 363 -6.98 13.01 -15.48
C SER A 363 -8.31 13.49 -16.07
N VAL A 364 -8.31 14.62 -16.78
CA VAL A 364 -9.53 15.16 -17.41
C VAL A 364 -10.12 14.17 -18.41
N ALA A 365 -9.31 13.54 -19.27
CA ALA A 365 -9.80 12.54 -20.23
C ALA A 365 -10.35 11.28 -19.54
N TYR A 366 -9.69 10.79 -18.49
CA TYR A 366 -10.16 9.68 -17.67
C TYR A 366 -11.50 10.02 -16.99
N LEU A 367 -11.59 11.22 -16.41
CA LEU A 367 -12.78 11.70 -15.72
C LEU A 367 -13.96 11.94 -16.68
N LEU A 368 -13.73 12.46 -17.89
CA LEU A 368 -14.77 12.60 -18.91
C LEU A 368 -15.30 11.24 -19.38
N ARG A 369 -14.42 10.23 -19.55
CA ARG A 369 -14.84 8.85 -19.88
C ARG A 369 -15.68 8.24 -18.76
N LEU A 370 -15.33 8.49 -17.51
CA LEU A 370 -16.09 8.02 -16.35
C LEU A 370 -17.40 8.80 -16.15
N GLY A 371 -17.39 10.10 -16.44
CA GLY A 371 -18.57 10.97 -16.45
C GLY A 371 -19.62 10.51 -17.46
N ALA A 372 -19.22 9.98 -18.62
CA ALA A 372 -20.13 9.35 -19.56
C ALA A 372 -20.83 8.11 -18.97
N CYS A 373 -20.15 7.35 -18.11
CA CYS A 373 -20.76 6.26 -17.33
C CYS A 373 -21.72 6.78 -16.25
N LEU A 374 -21.40 7.88 -15.57
CA LEU A 374 -22.30 8.53 -14.60
C LEU A 374 -23.57 9.09 -15.28
N LYS A 375 -23.46 9.53 -16.54
CA LYS A 375 -24.59 10.00 -17.37
C LYS A 375 -25.48 8.84 -17.85
N ASN A 376 -24.90 7.66 -18.06
CA ASN A 376 -25.59 6.47 -18.59
C ASN A 376 -26.13 5.51 -17.52
N ARG A 377 -25.66 5.60 -16.26
CA ARG A 377 -26.24 4.87 -15.12
C ARG A 377 -27.48 5.59 -14.58
N GLY A 378 -28.55 5.54 -15.37
CA GLY A 378 -29.93 5.36 -14.93
C GLY A 378 -30.41 6.01 -13.63
N ILE A 379 -30.21 7.31 -13.43
CA ILE A 379 -31.29 8.11 -12.85
C ILE A 379 -32.15 8.52 -14.05
N PRO A 380 -33.40 8.05 -14.18
CA PRO A 380 -34.21 8.36 -15.35
C PRO A 380 -34.36 9.88 -15.45
N LEU A 381 -33.73 10.46 -16.48
CA LEU A 381 -33.85 11.85 -16.91
C LEU A 381 -35.28 12.22 -17.38
N GLN A 382 -36.30 11.47 -16.95
CA GLN A 382 -37.71 11.71 -17.24
C GLN A 382 -38.49 12.29 -16.05
N SER A 383 -37.90 12.42 -14.85
CA SER A 383 -38.61 12.98 -13.67
C SER A 383 -38.25 14.42 -13.28
N LEU A 384 -37.41 15.13 -14.03
CA LEU A 384 -37.14 16.57 -13.79
C LEU A 384 -37.49 17.39 -15.04
N LYS A 385 -38.80 17.52 -15.28
CA LYS A 385 -39.38 18.69 -15.92
C LYS A 385 -40.00 19.54 -14.82
N VAL A 386 -39.30 20.60 -14.41
CA VAL A 386 -39.75 22.01 -14.32
C VAL A 386 -38.50 22.86 -14.22
#